data_AF-A0A537DEK7-F1
#
_entry.id   AF-A0A537DEK7-F1
#
_cell.length_a   1.000
_cell.length_b   1.000
_cell.length_c   1.000
_cell.angle_alpha   90.00
_cell.angle_beta   90.00
_cell.angle_gamma   90.00
#
_symmetry.space_group_name_H-M   'P 1'
#
loop_
_entity.id
_entity.type
_entity.pdbx_description
1 polymer ?
#
loop_
_entity_poly.entity_id
_entity_poly.type
_entity_poly.pdbx_seq_one_letter_code
_entity_poly.pdbx_strand_id
1 'polypeptide(L)'
;METGGKRKLFHSAYLKPMVLIMAGILFVGAAAAITTLNIPSTIIPSQNAVTSSACNGTLVLSGGPAPGTGTLRYTCPPSSGAFTVTTVGADTPTFNPPTEITSVGYVSHSASSCSGSTTLTSGTSTTISSTGDFDICAGYSCPTGCTIPPWSFSWSS
;
A
#
# COMPACT_ATOMS: atom_id res chain seq x y z
N MET A 1 91.51 39.83 -24.18
CA MET A 1 91.91 38.72 -23.28
C MET A 1 91.12 37.50 -23.70
N GLU A 2 91.79 36.57 -24.38
CA GLU A 2 91.28 35.24 -24.69
C GLU A 2 91.60 34.32 -23.50
N THR A 3 90.69 33.40 -23.19
CA THR A 3 90.87 32.00 -22.72
C THR A 3 89.53 31.58 -22.12
N GLY A 4 88.81 30.53 -22.50
CA GLY A 4 89.11 29.34 -23.29
C GLY A 4 88.33 28.18 -22.65
N GLY A 5 87.79 27.24 -23.45
CA GLY A 5 87.35 25.93 -22.92
C GLY A 5 86.01 25.41 -23.42
N LYS A 6 86.01 24.78 -24.60
CA LYS A 6 84.93 23.91 -25.11
C LYS A 6 84.92 22.58 -24.34
N ARG A 7 83.73 22.03 -24.04
CA ARG A 7 83.42 20.60 -24.27
C ARG A 7 81.95 20.42 -24.64
N LYS A 8 81.74 19.93 -25.87
CA LYS A 8 80.49 19.33 -26.36
C LYS A 8 80.29 17.97 -25.68
N LEU A 9 79.05 17.62 -25.37
CA LEU A 9 78.52 16.26 -25.44
C LEU A 9 77.04 16.34 -25.83
N PHE A 10 76.78 16.30 -27.14
CA PHE A 10 75.48 15.90 -27.67
C PHE A 10 75.38 14.37 -27.56
N HIS A 11 74.22 13.86 -27.14
CA HIS A 11 73.49 12.66 -27.63
C HIS A 11 72.10 12.75 -26.96
N SER A 12 71.03 13.13 -27.69
CA SER A 12 70.08 12.22 -28.37
C SER A 12 69.36 11.29 -27.38
N ALA A 13 68.04 11.09 -27.32
CA ALA A 13 66.88 11.45 -28.11
C ALA A 13 65.62 11.17 -27.24
N TYR A 14 64.48 11.80 -27.57
CA TYR A 14 63.11 11.36 -27.20
C TYR A 14 62.77 11.21 -25.71
N LEU A 15 61.85 12.06 -25.20
CA LEU A 15 60.60 11.66 -24.53
C LEU A 15 59.90 12.91 -23.93
N LYS A 16 59.08 13.59 -24.72
CA LYS A 16 57.86 14.26 -24.21
C LYS A 16 56.85 13.13 -23.96
N PRO A 17 56.13 13.02 -22.82
CA PRO A 17 55.05 13.96 -22.49
C PRO A 17 54.73 14.10 -20.98
N MET A 18 55.69 13.98 -20.06
CA MET A 18 55.40 14.02 -18.61
C MET A 18 55.20 15.44 -18.03
N VAL A 19 54.87 16.42 -18.87
CA VAL A 19 54.48 17.78 -18.44
C VAL A 19 52.94 17.90 -18.30
N LEU A 20 52.16 16.92 -18.77
CA LEU A 20 50.69 17.08 -18.81
C LEU A 20 49.92 16.37 -17.68
N ILE A 21 50.53 15.42 -16.97
CA ILE A 21 49.80 14.62 -15.96
C ILE A 21 49.85 15.28 -14.56
N MET A 22 50.92 16.01 -14.24
CA MET A 22 51.08 16.68 -12.93
C MET A 22 50.31 18.01 -12.80
N ALA A 23 49.74 18.52 -13.89
CA ALA A 23 48.82 19.67 -13.88
C ALA A 23 47.33 19.24 -13.84
N GLY A 24 47.05 17.93 -13.67
CA GLY A 24 45.71 17.35 -13.62
C GLY A 24 45.05 17.35 -12.22
N ILE A 25 45.70 17.92 -11.21
CA ILE A 25 45.11 18.11 -9.87
C ILE A 25 44.52 19.53 -9.81
N LEU A 26 43.66 19.83 -10.79
CA LEU A 26 42.71 20.91 -10.67
C LEU A 26 41.71 20.46 -9.61
N PHE A 27 41.70 21.15 -8.46
CA PHE A 27 40.66 21.04 -7.45
C PHE A 27 39.29 21.34 -8.08
N VAL A 28 38.67 20.32 -8.67
CA VAL A 28 37.22 20.33 -8.95
C VAL A 28 36.57 20.02 -7.61
N GLY A 29 36.36 21.08 -6.83
CA GLY A 29 35.42 21.04 -5.71
C GLY A 29 34.05 20.71 -6.27
N ALA A 30 33.73 19.41 -6.32
CA ALA A 30 32.38 18.95 -6.54
C ALA A 30 31.57 19.43 -5.34
N ALA A 31 30.94 20.61 -5.47
CA ALA A 31 29.82 20.97 -4.64
C ALA A 31 28.77 19.87 -4.87
N ALA A 32 28.72 18.91 -3.96
CA ALA A 32 27.59 18.01 -3.85
C ALA A 32 26.41 18.89 -3.44
N ALA A 33 25.75 19.48 -4.43
CA ALA A 33 24.44 20.06 -4.24
C ALA A 33 23.56 18.92 -3.73
N ILE A 34 23.29 18.92 -2.44
CA ILE A 34 22.16 18.18 -1.89
C ILE A 34 20.94 18.90 -2.46
N THR A 35 20.56 18.53 -3.67
CA THR A 35 19.21 18.78 -4.16
C THR A 35 18.32 17.94 -3.29
N THR A 36 17.84 18.51 -2.17
CA THR A 36 16.64 18.00 -1.54
C THR A 36 15.55 18.10 -2.59
N LEU A 37 15.26 16.98 -3.25
CA LEU A 37 14.09 16.85 -4.09
C LEU A 37 12.90 16.89 -3.12
N ASN A 38 12.44 18.11 -2.85
CA ASN A 38 11.17 18.33 -2.18
C ASN A 38 10.10 17.95 -3.19
N ILE A 39 9.84 16.64 -3.32
CA ILE A 39 8.68 16.15 -4.05
C ILE A 39 7.50 16.78 -3.30
N PRO A 40 6.75 17.72 -3.91
CA PRO A 40 5.55 18.20 -3.28
C PRO A 40 4.72 16.96 -3.00
N SER A 41 4.30 16.75 -1.76
CA SER A 41 3.29 15.74 -1.47
C SER A 41 2.04 16.19 -2.21
N THR A 42 1.89 15.77 -3.46
CA THR A 42 0.62 15.83 -4.14
C THR A 42 -0.29 14.99 -3.27
N ILE A 43 -1.18 15.67 -2.55
CA ILE A 43 -2.38 15.03 -2.03
C ILE A 43 -3.08 14.56 -3.29
N ILE A 44 -2.85 13.29 -3.67
CA ILE A 44 -3.67 12.63 -4.67
C ILE A 44 -5.07 12.70 -4.06
N PRO A 45 -6.01 13.47 -4.62
CA PRO A 45 -7.37 13.44 -4.11
C PRO A 45 -7.76 11.97 -4.06
N SER A 46 -8.21 11.49 -2.90
CA SER A 46 -8.58 10.08 -2.74
C SER A 46 -9.56 9.75 -3.85
N GLN A 47 -9.10 9.03 -4.86
CA GLN A 47 -9.99 8.60 -5.93
C GLN A 47 -11.08 7.75 -5.28
N ASN A 48 -12.30 7.87 -5.77
CA ASN A 48 -13.37 7.01 -5.28
C ASN A 48 -13.00 5.56 -5.60
N ALA A 49 -13.09 4.67 -4.61
CA ALA A 49 -13.00 3.26 -4.92
C ALA A 49 -14.24 2.87 -5.73
N VAL A 50 -14.09 1.92 -6.65
CA VAL A 50 -15.23 1.34 -7.36
C VAL A 50 -15.51 0.00 -6.71
N THR A 51 -16.46 0.00 -5.77
CA THR A 51 -16.87 -1.18 -5.04
C THR A 51 -18.26 -1.65 -5.49
N SER A 52 -18.45 -2.96 -5.61
CA SER A 52 -19.75 -3.57 -5.87
C SER A 52 -20.05 -4.59 -4.79
N SER A 53 -21.20 -4.44 -4.13
CA SER A 53 -21.66 -5.40 -3.13
C SER A 53 -22.21 -6.64 -3.81
N ALA A 54 -21.81 -7.82 -3.33
CA ALA A 54 -22.40 -9.09 -3.74
C ALA A 54 -23.64 -9.41 -2.87
N CYS A 55 -24.24 -10.58 -3.04
CA CYS A 55 -25.44 -11.02 -2.31
C CYS A 55 -26.66 -10.06 -2.42
N ASN A 56 -26.80 -9.30 -3.52
CA ASN A 56 -27.83 -8.27 -3.66
C ASN A 56 -27.85 -7.26 -2.50
N GLY A 57 -26.71 -7.04 -1.83
CA GLY A 57 -26.57 -6.13 -0.68
C GLY A 57 -27.12 -6.66 0.64
N THR A 58 -27.44 -7.96 0.74
CA THR A 58 -27.91 -8.60 2.00
C THR A 58 -26.96 -9.69 2.45
N LEU A 59 -26.44 -9.57 3.67
CA LEU A 59 -25.59 -10.57 4.31
C LEU A 59 -26.45 -11.56 5.09
N VAL A 60 -26.28 -12.84 4.77
CA VAL A 60 -27.02 -13.94 5.39
C VAL A 60 -26.03 -14.94 5.97
N LEU A 61 -26.21 -15.32 7.23
CA LEU A 61 -25.44 -16.39 7.85
C LEU A 61 -26.07 -17.74 7.53
N SER A 62 -25.29 -18.71 7.06
CA SER A 62 -25.77 -20.08 6.90
C SER A 62 -25.74 -20.79 8.27
N GLY A 63 -26.87 -20.79 8.97
CA GLY A 63 -26.99 -21.35 10.32
C GLY A 63 -26.81 -20.32 11.43
N GLY A 64 -26.93 -20.74 12.69
CA GLY A 64 -26.69 -19.88 13.85
C GLY A 64 -25.23 -19.98 14.34
N PRO A 65 -24.66 -18.91 14.92
CA PRO A 65 -23.38 -19.01 15.59
C PRO A 65 -23.46 -19.97 16.79
N ALA A 66 -22.32 -20.56 17.16
CA ALA A 66 -22.22 -21.23 18.44
C ALA A 66 -22.48 -20.24 19.60
N PRO A 67 -23.05 -20.69 20.73
CA PRO A 67 -23.12 -19.86 21.93
C PRO A 67 -21.74 -19.34 22.35
N GLY A 68 -21.67 -18.05 22.71
CA GLY A 68 -20.45 -17.37 23.14
C GLY A 68 -20.17 -16.11 22.32
N THR A 69 -18.89 -15.78 22.19
CA THR A 69 -18.40 -14.64 21.39
C THR A 69 -17.44 -15.14 20.33
N GLY A 70 -17.43 -14.51 19.16
CA GLY A 70 -16.47 -14.87 18.12
C GLY A 70 -16.57 -13.95 16.91
N THR A 71 -16.09 -14.45 15.77
CA THR A 71 -16.17 -13.74 14.49
C THR A 71 -16.79 -14.64 13.44
N LEU A 72 -17.77 -14.09 12.74
CA LEU A 72 -18.41 -14.71 11.59
C LEU A 72 -17.81 -14.15 10.31
N ARG A 73 -17.72 -15.00 9.29
CA ARG A 73 -17.29 -14.61 7.96
C ARG A 73 -18.48 -14.76 7.01
N TYR A 74 -18.85 -13.67 6.38
CA TYR A 74 -19.89 -13.61 5.37
C TYR A 74 -19.23 -13.60 3.99
N THR A 75 -19.64 -14.56 3.16
CA THR A 75 -19.19 -14.76 1.78
C THR A 75 -20.40 -14.89 0.86
N CYS A 76 -20.27 -14.59 -0.43
CA CYS A 76 -21.37 -14.71 -1.40
C CYS A 76 -21.10 -15.84 -2.40
N PRO A 77 -21.68 -17.04 -2.22
CA PRO A 77 -21.54 -18.15 -3.17
C PRO A 77 -22.04 -17.77 -4.58
N PRO A 78 -21.50 -18.38 -5.65
CA PRO A 78 -20.60 -19.55 -5.65
C PRO A 78 -19.10 -19.26 -5.67
N SER A 79 -18.63 -18.02 -5.89
CA SER A 79 -17.18 -17.76 -5.98
C SER A 79 -16.76 -16.31 -5.75
N SER A 80 -17.62 -15.47 -5.18
CA SER A 80 -17.31 -14.05 -4.96
C SER A 80 -17.25 -13.73 -3.47
N GLY A 81 -16.40 -12.77 -3.12
CA GLY A 81 -16.44 -12.17 -1.79
C GLY A 81 -17.79 -11.51 -1.52
N ALA A 82 -18.01 -11.08 -0.28
CA ALA A 82 -19.14 -10.23 0.08
C ALA A 82 -19.19 -8.91 -0.72
N PHE A 83 -18.04 -8.41 -1.18
CA PHE A 83 -17.96 -7.31 -2.13
C PHE A 83 -16.67 -7.42 -2.98
N THR A 84 -16.65 -6.72 -4.11
CA THR A 84 -15.51 -6.65 -5.03
C THR A 84 -15.06 -5.21 -5.18
N VAL A 85 -13.74 -4.99 -5.26
CA VAL A 85 -13.13 -3.68 -5.51
C VAL A 85 -12.35 -3.74 -6.81
N THR A 86 -12.78 -2.95 -7.79
CA THR A 86 -12.14 -2.90 -9.13
C THR A 86 -11.15 -1.74 -9.25
N THR A 87 -11.32 -0.71 -8.43
CA THR A 87 -10.43 0.45 -8.36
C THR A 87 -10.18 0.78 -6.90
N VAL A 88 -8.91 0.86 -6.50
CA VAL A 88 -8.51 1.28 -5.14
C VAL A 88 -8.92 2.73 -4.89
N GLY A 89 -9.14 3.12 -3.64
CA GLY A 89 -9.63 4.45 -3.35
C GLY A 89 -10.29 4.57 -1.99
N ALA A 90 -11.11 5.61 -1.81
CA ALA A 90 -11.98 5.75 -0.65
C ALA A 90 -13.43 5.47 -1.04
N ASP A 91 -14.17 4.79 -0.18
CA ASP A 91 -15.59 4.50 -0.35
C ASP A 91 -16.27 4.44 1.02
N THR A 92 -17.57 4.65 1.09
CA THR A 92 -18.32 4.72 2.35
C THR A 92 -19.20 3.49 2.50
N PRO A 93 -18.89 2.56 3.44
CA PRO A 93 -19.75 1.43 3.71
C PRO A 93 -20.97 1.89 4.49
N THR A 94 -22.15 1.40 4.12
CA THR A 94 -23.39 1.63 4.83
C THR A 94 -23.99 0.29 5.23
N PHE A 95 -24.23 0.13 6.53
CA PHE A 95 -24.82 -1.08 7.09
C PHE A 95 -25.54 -0.78 8.41
N ASN A 96 -26.52 -1.63 8.72
CA ASN A 96 -27.25 -1.62 9.99
C ASN A 96 -27.26 -3.04 10.55
N PRO A 97 -26.22 -3.42 11.32
CA PRO A 97 -26.08 -4.79 11.77
C PRO A 97 -27.03 -5.06 12.95
N PRO A 98 -27.43 -6.33 13.16
CA PRO A 98 -28.25 -6.71 14.32
C PRO A 98 -27.52 -6.48 15.64
N THR A 99 -28.26 -6.44 16.74
CA THR A 99 -27.69 -6.16 18.08
C THR A 99 -26.68 -7.19 18.57
N GLU A 100 -26.71 -8.39 18.01
CA GLU A 100 -25.77 -9.47 18.29
C GLU A 100 -24.38 -9.19 17.69
N ILE A 101 -24.30 -8.35 16.67
CA ILE A 101 -23.04 -7.99 15.99
C ILE A 101 -22.39 -6.81 16.71
N THR A 102 -21.17 -7.03 17.17
CA THR A 102 -20.40 -6.08 17.99
C THR A 102 -19.37 -5.29 17.19
N SER A 103 -18.96 -5.80 16.03
CA SER A 103 -18.00 -5.13 15.14
C SER A 103 -18.18 -5.62 13.71
N VAL A 104 -17.84 -4.78 12.74
CA VAL A 104 -17.83 -5.14 11.32
C VAL A 104 -16.48 -4.76 10.73
N GLY A 105 -15.93 -5.63 9.91
CA GLY A 105 -14.68 -5.44 9.20
C GLY A 105 -14.65 -6.24 7.91
N TYR A 106 -13.53 -6.19 7.20
CA TYR A 106 -13.33 -6.96 5.99
C TYR A 106 -11.92 -7.54 5.90
N VAL A 107 -11.80 -8.63 5.14
CA VAL A 107 -10.54 -9.29 4.75
C VAL A 107 -10.58 -9.65 3.28
N SER A 108 -9.42 -9.88 2.66
CA SER A 108 -9.39 -10.47 1.32
C SER A 108 -10.10 -11.83 1.32
N HIS A 109 -10.85 -12.13 0.26
CA HIS A 109 -11.50 -13.43 0.08
C HIS A 109 -10.51 -14.60 0.11
N SER A 110 -9.26 -14.35 -0.29
CA SER A 110 -8.16 -15.33 -0.22
C SER A 110 -7.64 -15.61 1.20
N ALA A 111 -8.01 -14.79 2.19
CA ALA A 111 -7.59 -14.99 3.57
C ALA A 111 -8.15 -16.30 4.13
N SER A 112 -7.40 -16.96 5.01
CA SER A 112 -7.87 -18.20 5.67
C SER A 112 -8.80 -17.94 6.85
N SER A 113 -8.81 -16.73 7.41
CA SER A 113 -9.60 -16.34 8.57
C SER A 113 -9.89 -14.83 8.59
N CYS A 114 -10.73 -14.39 9.53
CA CYS A 114 -10.98 -12.98 9.81
C CYS A 114 -9.90 -12.29 10.65
N SER A 115 -8.79 -12.97 10.95
CA SER A 115 -7.68 -12.37 11.70
C SER A 115 -7.04 -11.24 10.88
N GLY A 116 -6.81 -10.09 11.53
CA GLY A 116 -6.25 -8.90 10.87
C GLY A 116 -7.25 -8.16 9.98
N SER A 117 -8.56 -8.38 10.16
CA SER A 117 -9.59 -7.64 9.42
C SER A 117 -9.46 -6.14 9.61
N THR A 118 -9.63 -5.40 8.52
CA THR A 118 -9.78 -3.94 8.57
C THR A 118 -11.16 -3.60 9.11
N THR A 119 -11.23 -2.85 10.20
CA THR A 119 -12.50 -2.44 10.82
C THR A 119 -13.23 -1.43 9.94
N LEU A 120 -14.55 -1.58 9.82
CA LEU A 120 -15.44 -0.67 9.11
C LEU A 120 -16.32 0.08 10.11
N THR A 121 -16.59 1.34 9.81
CA THR A 121 -17.58 2.15 10.51
C THR A 121 -18.64 2.61 9.51
N SER A 122 -19.90 2.28 9.78
CA SER A 122 -21.02 2.62 8.90
C SER A 122 -21.10 4.14 8.69
N GLY A 123 -21.29 4.58 7.44
CA GLY A 123 -21.35 5.98 7.05
C GLY A 123 -20.01 6.72 7.08
N THR A 124 -18.89 6.03 7.35
CA THR A 124 -17.56 6.64 7.43
C THR A 124 -16.69 6.20 6.26
N SER A 125 -16.13 7.18 5.54
CA SER A 125 -15.22 6.92 4.41
C SER A 125 -14.04 6.04 4.84
N THR A 126 -13.84 4.95 4.10
CA THR A 126 -12.80 3.94 4.33
C THR A 126 -11.89 3.87 3.12
N THR A 127 -10.58 3.97 3.34
CA THR A 127 -9.58 3.76 2.28
C THR A 127 -9.36 2.27 2.04
N ILE A 128 -9.57 1.83 0.80
CA ILE A 128 -9.33 0.47 0.34
C ILE A 128 -8.09 0.48 -0.55
N SER A 129 -7.03 -0.14 -0.07
CA SER A 129 -5.69 -0.09 -0.68
C SER A 129 -5.39 -1.18 -1.71
N SER A 130 -6.34 -2.06 -1.99
CA SER A 130 -6.15 -3.20 -2.91
C SER A 130 -7.44 -3.55 -3.64
N THR A 131 -7.30 -4.01 -4.88
CA THR A 131 -8.40 -4.58 -5.68
C THR A 131 -8.61 -6.05 -5.37
N GLY A 132 -9.78 -6.58 -5.74
CA GLY A 132 -10.13 -7.99 -5.63
C GLY A 132 -11.42 -8.21 -4.86
N ASP A 133 -11.65 -9.47 -4.48
CA ASP A 133 -12.81 -9.87 -3.69
C ASP A 133 -12.50 -9.84 -2.20
N PHE A 134 -13.47 -9.42 -1.42
CA PHE A 134 -13.36 -9.26 0.03
C PHE A 134 -14.57 -9.85 0.74
N ASP A 135 -14.32 -10.44 1.90
CA ASP A 135 -15.36 -10.98 2.78
C ASP A 135 -15.63 -10.04 3.94
N ILE A 136 -16.85 -10.08 4.47
CA ILE A 136 -17.21 -9.33 5.67
C ILE A 136 -16.99 -10.20 6.89
N CYS A 137 -16.24 -9.65 7.83
CA CYS A 137 -15.96 -10.24 9.14
C CYS A 137 -16.77 -9.50 10.19
N ALA A 138 -17.68 -10.19 10.87
CA ALA A 138 -18.51 -9.59 11.90
C ALA A 138 -18.23 -10.22 13.26
N GLY A 139 -17.81 -9.42 14.23
CA GLY A 139 -17.74 -9.85 15.62
C GLY A 139 -19.16 -10.06 16.16
N TYR A 140 -19.38 -11.10 16.95
CA TYR A 140 -20.68 -11.36 17.57
C TYR A 140 -20.56 -11.67 19.06
N SER A 141 -21.65 -11.41 19.78
CA SER A 141 -21.84 -11.80 21.18
C SER A 141 -23.22 -12.42 21.38
N CYS A 142 -23.24 -13.73 21.61
CA CYS A 142 -24.43 -14.54 21.81
C CYS A 142 -24.23 -15.52 22.98
N PRO A 143 -24.18 -15.05 24.24
CA PRO A 143 -23.75 -15.85 25.39
C PRO A 143 -24.55 -17.15 25.60
N THR A 144 -25.85 -17.12 25.32
CA THR A 144 -26.77 -18.26 25.47
C THR A 144 -27.17 -18.89 24.13
N GLY A 145 -26.50 -18.50 23.04
CA GLY A 145 -26.96 -18.76 21.67
C GLY A 145 -27.97 -17.70 21.20
N CYS A 146 -27.97 -17.43 19.91
CA CYS A 146 -28.82 -16.44 19.26
C CYS A 146 -29.06 -16.83 17.79
N THR A 147 -30.04 -16.19 17.16
CA THR A 147 -30.14 -16.15 15.71
C THR A 147 -29.72 -14.77 15.26
N ILE A 148 -28.78 -14.69 14.33
CA ILE A 148 -28.41 -13.40 13.71
C ILE A 148 -29.26 -13.23 12.45
N PRO A 149 -30.20 -12.27 12.43
CA PRO A 149 -31.04 -12.06 11.26
C PRO A 149 -30.22 -11.55 10.06
N PRO A 150 -30.71 -11.73 8.83
CA PRO A 150 -30.14 -11.08 7.65
C PRO A 150 -30.05 -9.57 7.84
N TRP A 151 -28.99 -8.96 7.32
CA TRP A 151 -28.77 -7.52 7.43
C TRP A 151 -28.16 -6.94 6.16
N SER A 152 -28.39 -5.66 5.92
CA SER A 152 -27.94 -5.00 4.70
C SER A 152 -26.51 -4.49 4.81
N PHE A 153 -25.80 -4.55 3.70
CA PHE A 153 -24.47 -4.00 3.54
C PHE A 153 -24.31 -3.48 2.11
N SER A 154 -23.92 -2.22 1.99
CA SER A 154 -23.68 -1.56 0.72
C SER A 154 -22.50 -0.61 0.80
N TRP A 155 -22.06 -0.13 -0.35
CA TRP A 155 -21.04 0.91 -0.48
C TRP A 155 -21.58 2.10 -1.30
N SER A 156 -20.99 3.27 -1.12
CA SER A 156 -21.35 4.49 -1.85
C SER A 156 -20.11 5.38 -2.04
N SER A 157 -19.77 5.57 -3.31
CA SER A 157 -18.68 6.42 -3.79
C SER A 157 -19.03 7.91 -3.74
#